data_AF-A0A2J0KST5-F1
#
_entry.id   AF-A0A2J0KST5-F1
#
_cell.length_a   1.000
_cell.length_b   1.000
_cell.length_c   1.000
_cell.angle_alpha   90.00
_cell.angle_beta   90.00
_cell.angle_gamma   90.00
#
_symmetry.space_group_name_H-M   'P 1'
#
loop_
_entity.id
_entity.type
_entity.pdbx_description
1 polymer ?
#
loop_
_entity_poly.entity_id
_entity_poly.type
_entity_poly.pdbx_seq_one_letter_code
_entity_poly.pdbx_strand_id
1 'polypeptide(L)'
;PALDGIQFDYIRYPDKNPDYGYTQMNRARFKKMTGCQTIDAESPVWKDWKRAQVTDLLRTLVKKARAIRPNIQISTTGLMPYYRANLEAYQDWRYWLNHGIVDFVTLMCYAPDVPEFEKYISDAKKKMGDLSKVNIAVGAYRLLATPEIFEKQWDLCEDSGARACVTLHYGNLLQNPVLAKPLIRNKKS
;
A
#
# COMPACT_ATOMS: atom_id res chain seq x y z
N PRO A 1 18.47 -12.25 15.60
CA PRO A 1 18.11 -10.82 15.43
C PRO A 1 16.85 -10.49 16.24
N ALA A 2 16.79 -9.31 16.87
CA ALA A 2 15.55 -8.79 17.45
C ALA A 2 14.62 -8.27 16.33
N LEU A 3 13.33 -8.13 16.61
CA LEU A 3 12.34 -7.64 15.65
C LEU A 3 12.30 -6.10 15.64
N ASP A 4 12.64 -5.48 14.52
CA ASP A 4 12.71 -4.01 14.39
C ASP A 4 11.35 -3.35 14.07
N GLY A 5 10.46 -4.07 13.38
CA GLY A 5 9.19 -3.50 12.93
C GLY A 5 8.14 -4.53 12.53
N ILE A 6 6.93 -4.04 12.26
CA ILE A 6 5.80 -4.82 11.75
C ILE A 6 5.32 -4.16 10.44
N GLN A 7 5.33 -4.94 9.36
CA GLN A 7 4.73 -4.60 8.08
C GLN A 7 3.37 -5.30 7.98
N PHE A 8 2.27 -4.54 8.00
CA PHE A 8 0.94 -5.07 7.73
C PHE A 8 0.70 -5.12 6.22
N ASP A 9 0.83 -6.31 5.65
CA ASP A 9 0.53 -6.53 4.24
C ASP A 9 -0.97 -6.76 4.02
N TYR A 10 -1.52 -6.22 2.92
CA TYR A 10 -2.92 -6.40 2.50
C TYR A 10 -3.97 -6.05 3.58
N ILE A 11 -3.70 -5.07 4.46
CA ILE A 11 -4.71 -4.56 5.40
C ILE A 11 -5.78 -3.74 4.68
N ARG A 12 -6.78 -4.44 4.14
CA ARG A 12 -7.85 -3.92 3.27
C ARG A 12 -8.93 -4.98 3.04
N TYR A 13 -10.02 -4.59 2.37
CA TYR A 13 -10.86 -5.59 1.71
C TYR A 13 -10.19 -6.11 0.43
N PRO A 14 -10.47 -7.35 -0.01
CA PRO A 14 -9.77 -7.96 -1.13
C PRO A 14 -9.96 -7.22 -2.46
N ASP A 15 -11.20 -6.91 -2.82
CA ASP A 15 -11.58 -6.18 -4.03
C ASP A 15 -13.04 -5.66 -3.90
N LYS A 16 -13.57 -5.05 -4.97
CA LYS A 16 -14.98 -4.68 -5.10
C LYS A 16 -15.90 -5.90 -5.26
N ASN A 17 -15.42 -6.96 -5.95
CA ASN A 17 -16.24 -8.12 -6.33
C ASN A 17 -15.71 -9.43 -5.72
N PRO A 18 -16.57 -10.27 -5.11
CA PRO A 18 -17.96 -9.97 -4.71
C PRO A 18 -18.01 -8.84 -3.65
N ASP A 19 -19.20 -8.42 -3.22
CA ASP A 19 -19.39 -7.37 -2.21
C ASP A 19 -18.84 -7.76 -0.82
N TYR A 20 -17.52 -7.76 -0.67
CA TYR A 20 -16.86 -8.17 0.56
C TYR A 20 -17.33 -7.30 1.73
N GLY A 21 -17.56 -7.93 2.88
CA GLY A 21 -18.08 -7.23 4.05
C GLY A 21 -19.57 -6.93 4.02
N TYR A 22 -20.32 -7.28 2.96
CA TYR A 22 -21.78 -7.19 2.92
C TYR A 22 -22.44 -8.38 3.64
N THR A 23 -22.03 -8.65 4.88
CA THR A 23 -22.59 -9.73 5.71
C THR A 23 -23.73 -9.24 6.58
N GLN A 24 -24.62 -10.13 7.05
CA GLN A 24 -25.70 -9.76 7.97
C GLN A 24 -25.17 -9.05 9.22
N MET A 25 -24.05 -9.52 9.78
CA MET A 25 -23.40 -8.91 10.94
C MET A 25 -22.92 -7.49 10.64
N ASN A 26 -22.23 -7.27 9.53
CA ASN A 26 -21.72 -5.95 9.17
C ASN A 26 -22.85 -4.97 8.84
N ARG A 27 -23.91 -5.44 8.18
CA ARG A 27 -25.13 -4.65 7.97
C ARG A 27 -25.75 -4.22 9.29
N ALA A 28 -25.89 -5.12 10.26
CA ALA A 28 -26.40 -4.78 11.58
C ALA A 28 -25.52 -3.75 12.31
N ARG A 29 -24.18 -3.91 12.25
CA ARG A 29 -23.22 -2.95 12.82
C ARG A 29 -23.32 -1.57 12.16
N PHE A 30 -23.43 -1.53 10.84
CA PHE A 30 -23.62 -0.29 10.09
C PHE A 30 -24.90 0.43 10.52
N LYS A 31 -26.06 -0.25 10.47
CA LYS A 31 -27.35 0.33 10.89
C LYS A 31 -27.28 0.90 12.30
N LYS A 32 -26.65 0.17 13.22
CA LYS A 32 -26.46 0.61 14.61
C LYS A 32 -25.57 1.85 14.73
N MET A 33 -24.50 1.94 13.93
CA MET A 33 -23.51 3.01 14.01
C MET A 33 -23.93 4.29 13.26
N THR A 34 -24.67 4.15 12.15
CA THR A 34 -25.02 5.29 11.27
C THR A 34 -26.48 5.71 11.36
N GLY A 35 -27.36 4.86 11.91
CA GLY A 35 -28.81 5.09 11.91
C GLY A 35 -29.50 4.82 10.56
N CYS A 36 -28.74 4.60 9.48
CA CYS A 36 -29.28 4.31 8.14
C CYS A 36 -29.96 2.94 8.11
N GLN A 37 -31.25 2.88 7.79
CA GLN A 37 -32.02 1.62 7.78
C GLN A 37 -31.83 0.79 6.50
N THR A 38 -31.57 1.46 5.39
CA THR A 38 -31.24 0.86 4.09
C THR A 38 -29.74 0.94 3.84
N ILE A 39 -29.20 -0.05 3.14
CA ILE A 39 -27.77 -0.11 2.80
C ILE A 39 -27.65 -0.21 1.29
N ASP A 40 -27.27 0.92 0.70
CA ASP A 40 -26.78 0.97 -0.67
C ASP A 40 -25.26 0.77 -0.65
N ALA A 41 -24.80 -0.31 -1.30
CA ALA A 41 -23.39 -0.68 -1.35
C ALA A 41 -22.52 0.34 -2.12
N GLU A 42 -23.13 1.14 -2.99
CA GLU A 42 -22.44 2.18 -3.74
C GLU A 42 -22.43 3.53 -3.02
N SER A 43 -23.26 3.69 -1.98
CA SER A 43 -23.36 4.93 -1.23
C SER A 43 -22.04 5.34 -0.58
N PRO A 44 -21.71 6.65 -0.55
CA PRO A 44 -20.54 7.15 0.15
C PRO A 44 -20.49 6.72 1.62
N VAL A 45 -21.63 6.74 2.31
CA VAL A 45 -21.74 6.40 3.74
C VAL A 45 -21.32 4.95 4.02
N TRP A 46 -21.73 3.99 3.18
CA TRP A 46 -21.30 2.60 3.32
C TRP A 46 -19.80 2.43 3.03
N LYS A 47 -19.29 3.09 2.00
CA LYS A 47 -17.87 3.06 1.63
C LYS A 47 -16.98 3.68 2.73
N ASP A 48 -17.42 4.81 3.31
CA ASP A 48 -16.77 5.45 4.46
C ASP A 48 -16.77 4.56 5.69
N TRP A 49 -17.91 3.92 6.00
CA TRP A 49 -17.99 2.99 7.12
C TRP A 49 -17.01 1.82 6.95
N LYS A 50 -16.90 1.23 5.75
CA LYS A 50 -15.93 0.17 5.45
C LYS A 50 -14.48 0.64 5.62
N ARG A 51 -14.14 1.84 5.11
CA ARG A 51 -12.80 2.45 5.31
C ARG A 51 -12.49 2.67 6.79
N ALA A 52 -13.47 3.10 7.58
CA ALA A 52 -13.32 3.27 9.02
C ALA A 52 -13.01 1.93 9.71
N GLN A 53 -13.69 0.83 9.32
CA GLN A 53 -13.40 -0.49 9.90
C GLN A 53 -11.95 -0.94 9.67
N VAL A 54 -11.41 -0.73 8.47
CA VAL A 54 -10.00 -1.05 8.16
C VAL A 54 -9.06 -0.18 8.99
N THR A 55 -9.35 1.11 9.09
CA THR A 55 -8.54 2.08 9.84
C THR A 55 -8.54 1.78 11.35
N ASP A 56 -9.68 1.42 11.92
CA ASP A 56 -9.81 1.11 13.34
C ASP A 56 -9.16 -0.23 13.70
N LEU A 57 -9.21 -1.21 12.80
CA LEU A 57 -8.41 -2.43 12.93
C LEU A 57 -6.92 -2.10 12.99
N LEU A 58 -6.42 -1.31 12.03
CA LEU A 58 -5.01 -0.89 12.00
C LEU A 58 -4.63 -0.16 13.29
N ARG A 59 -5.41 0.83 13.73
CA ARG A 59 -5.18 1.55 15.00
C ARG A 59 -5.10 0.61 16.20
N THR A 60 -5.99 -0.38 16.26
CA THR A 60 -6.02 -1.38 17.34
C THR A 60 -4.76 -2.22 17.35
N LEU A 61 -4.32 -2.69 16.17
CA LEU A 61 -3.09 -3.47 16.02
C LEU A 61 -1.85 -2.65 16.41
N VAL A 62 -1.76 -1.41 15.93
CA VAL A 62 -0.66 -0.48 16.25
C VAL A 62 -0.59 -0.18 17.74
N LYS A 63 -1.74 0.13 18.36
CA LYS A 63 -1.81 0.38 19.81
C LYS A 63 -1.32 -0.83 20.60
N LYS A 64 -1.74 -2.05 20.22
CA LYS A 64 -1.30 -3.29 20.87
C LYS A 64 0.19 -3.54 20.68
N ALA A 65 0.72 -3.35 19.47
CA ALA A 65 2.13 -3.53 19.19
C ALA A 65 3.00 -2.56 20.01
N ARG A 66 2.64 -1.27 20.03
CA ARG A 66 3.38 -0.24 20.77
C ARG A 66 3.20 -0.33 22.29
N ALA A 67 2.12 -0.94 22.78
CA ALA A 67 2.01 -1.28 24.20
C ALA A 67 3.03 -2.33 24.66
N ILE A 68 3.46 -3.22 23.76
CA ILE A 68 4.49 -4.24 24.02
C ILE A 68 5.90 -3.67 23.78
N ARG A 69 6.09 -2.93 22.67
CA ARG A 69 7.36 -2.30 22.31
C ARG A 69 7.11 -0.88 21.79
N PRO A 70 7.24 0.17 22.62
CA PRO A 70 6.86 1.54 22.29
C PRO A 70 7.46 2.09 20.99
N ASN A 71 8.70 1.69 20.69
CA ASN A 71 9.47 2.19 19.55
C ASN A 71 9.46 1.23 18.34
N ILE A 72 8.60 0.21 18.33
CA ILE A 72 8.52 -0.69 17.17
C ILE A 72 8.03 0.07 15.93
N GLN A 73 8.76 -0.07 14.83
CA GLN A 73 8.39 0.56 13.58
C GLN A 73 7.16 -0.12 12.98
N ILE A 74 6.22 0.67 12.47
CA ILE A 74 4.99 0.20 11.88
C ILE A 74 4.90 0.68 10.44
N SER A 75 4.59 -0.23 9.54
CA SER A 75 4.34 0.08 8.14
C SER A 75 3.21 -0.75 7.57
N THR A 76 2.67 -0.31 6.43
CA THR A 76 1.64 -1.04 5.67
C THR A 76 2.01 -1.11 4.21
N THR A 77 1.47 -2.08 3.47
CA THR A 77 1.45 -1.96 2.01
C THR A 77 0.31 -1.04 1.58
N GLY A 78 0.47 -0.33 0.47
CA GLY A 78 -0.54 0.54 -0.11
C GLY A 78 -0.86 0.14 -1.54
N LEU A 79 -2.14 -0.04 -1.86
CA LEU A 79 -2.57 -0.30 -3.24
C LEU A 79 -2.29 0.91 -4.13
N MET A 80 -1.85 0.63 -5.35
CA MET A 80 -1.86 1.57 -6.46
C MET A 80 -2.80 1.08 -7.57
N PRO A 81 -3.47 2.01 -8.27
CA PRO A 81 -3.57 3.45 -7.99
C PRO A 81 -4.46 3.78 -6.79
N TYR A 82 -4.33 5.01 -6.24
CA TYR A 82 -5.02 5.40 -5.00
C TYR A 82 -6.55 5.29 -5.05
N TYR A 83 -7.18 5.53 -6.21
CA TYR A 83 -8.64 5.44 -6.31
C TYR A 83 -9.11 4.01 -6.00
N ARG A 84 -8.40 2.98 -6.47
CA ARG A 84 -8.70 1.57 -6.14
C ARG A 84 -8.45 1.32 -4.67
N ALA A 85 -7.35 1.84 -4.12
CA ALA A 85 -7.05 1.77 -2.69
C ALA A 85 -8.25 2.26 -1.88
N ASN A 86 -8.71 3.47 -2.17
CA ASN A 86 -9.69 4.16 -1.34
C ASN A 86 -11.13 3.69 -1.59
N LEU A 87 -11.51 3.40 -2.83
CA LEU A 87 -12.91 3.15 -3.22
C LEU A 87 -13.27 1.67 -3.39
N GLU A 88 -12.29 0.81 -3.69
CA GLU A 88 -12.52 -0.62 -3.95
C GLU A 88 -11.99 -1.48 -2.80
N ALA A 89 -10.76 -1.20 -2.35
CA ALA A 89 -10.10 -1.90 -1.26
C ALA A 89 -10.38 -1.29 0.13
N TYR A 90 -10.95 -0.08 0.18
CA TYR A 90 -11.21 0.69 1.41
C TYR A 90 -9.96 0.90 2.28
N GLN A 91 -8.83 1.06 1.61
CA GLN A 91 -7.51 1.31 2.14
C GLN A 91 -7.16 2.80 2.03
N ASP A 92 -7.16 3.53 3.14
CA ASP A 92 -6.81 4.96 3.16
C ASP A 92 -5.39 5.18 3.69
N TRP A 93 -4.41 4.68 2.93
CA TRP A 93 -3.00 4.77 3.33
C TRP A 93 -2.50 6.22 3.46
N ARG A 94 -3.12 7.17 2.75
CA ARG A 94 -2.81 8.61 2.89
C ARG A 94 -3.24 9.12 4.25
N TYR A 95 -4.48 8.82 4.66
CA TYR A 95 -4.99 9.19 5.97
C TYR A 95 -4.13 8.58 7.07
N TRP A 96 -3.75 7.30 6.95
CA TRP A 96 -2.91 6.62 7.96
C TRP A 96 -1.56 7.28 8.15
N LEU A 97 -0.90 7.65 7.05
CA LEU A 97 0.41 8.28 7.09
C LEU A 97 0.34 9.72 7.62
N ASN A 98 -0.66 10.50 7.18
CA ASN A 98 -0.85 11.89 7.61
C ASN A 98 -1.22 12.03 9.09
N HIS A 99 -1.87 11.01 9.68
CA HIS A 99 -2.26 11.01 11.09
C HIS A 99 -1.29 10.23 11.98
N GLY A 100 -0.14 9.81 11.44
CA GLY A 100 0.89 9.10 12.21
C GLY A 100 0.45 7.73 12.75
N ILE A 101 -0.55 7.10 12.12
CA ILE A 101 -0.98 5.73 12.46
C ILE A 101 0.13 4.74 12.10
N VAL A 102 0.82 5.00 10.99
CA VAL A 102 1.96 4.21 10.50
C VAL A 102 3.15 5.14 10.26
N ASP A 103 4.36 4.61 10.33
CA ASP A 103 5.59 5.39 10.18
C ASP A 103 5.95 5.60 8.70
N PHE A 104 5.67 4.61 7.85
CA PHE A 104 5.79 4.70 6.39
C PHE A 104 4.84 3.72 5.68
N VAL A 105 4.61 3.95 4.38
CA VAL A 105 3.81 3.06 3.53
C VAL A 105 4.66 2.53 2.38
N THR A 106 4.54 1.25 2.05
CA THR A 106 5.16 0.66 0.85
C THR A 106 4.12 0.52 -0.25
N LEU A 107 4.15 1.40 -1.25
CA LEU A 107 3.23 1.38 -2.37
C LEU A 107 3.56 0.23 -3.33
N MET A 108 2.54 -0.57 -3.65
CA MET A 108 2.65 -1.72 -4.56
C MET A 108 2.54 -1.24 -6.01
N CYS A 109 3.58 -0.58 -6.52
CA CYS A 109 3.65 -0.03 -7.88
C CYS A 109 3.99 -1.12 -8.91
N TYR A 110 3.15 -2.15 -9.01
CA TYR A 110 3.36 -3.31 -9.90
C TYR A 110 2.85 -3.04 -11.32
N ALA A 111 3.33 -1.95 -11.92
CA ALA A 111 2.98 -1.55 -13.29
C ALA A 111 3.60 -2.49 -14.34
N PRO A 112 2.91 -2.77 -15.45
CA PRO A 112 3.41 -3.63 -16.52
C PRO A 112 4.47 -2.95 -17.40
N ASP A 113 4.48 -1.61 -17.45
CA ASP A 113 5.36 -0.83 -18.30
C ASP A 113 5.83 0.47 -17.61
N VAL A 114 6.74 1.20 -18.27
CA VAL A 114 7.34 2.43 -17.73
C VAL A 114 6.32 3.57 -17.64
N PRO A 115 5.50 3.88 -18.66
CA PRO A 115 4.52 4.96 -18.57
C PRO A 115 3.50 4.79 -17.43
N GLU A 116 2.99 3.57 -17.19
CA GLU A 116 2.06 3.34 -16.09
C GLU A 116 2.75 3.48 -14.73
N PHE A 117 4.02 3.07 -14.62
CA PHE A 117 4.82 3.25 -13.41
C PHE A 117 5.06 4.74 -13.10
N GLU A 118 5.43 5.54 -14.09
CA GLU A 118 5.58 7.00 -13.96
C GLU A 118 4.28 7.66 -13.50
N LYS A 119 3.14 7.21 -14.04
CA LYS A 119 1.83 7.68 -13.62
C LYS A 119 1.57 7.36 -12.14
N TYR A 120 1.89 6.15 -11.68
CA TYR A 120 1.74 5.79 -10.26
C TYR A 120 2.60 6.68 -9.36
N ILE A 121 3.85 6.95 -9.72
CA ILE A 121 4.73 7.86 -8.97
C ILE A 121 4.15 9.28 -8.97
N SER A 122 3.72 9.79 -10.12
CA SER A 122 3.11 11.12 -10.25
C SER A 122 1.87 11.26 -9.38
N ASP A 123 0.98 10.27 -9.39
CA ASP A 123 -0.24 10.26 -8.60
C ASP A 123 0.06 10.18 -7.10
N ALA A 124 1.04 9.37 -6.69
CA ALA A 124 1.49 9.31 -5.30
C ALA A 124 2.07 10.66 -4.84
N LYS A 125 2.92 11.30 -5.66
CA LYS A 125 3.46 12.65 -5.40
C LYS A 125 2.37 13.68 -5.25
N LYS A 126 1.41 13.74 -6.19
CA LYS A 126 0.26 14.65 -6.11
C LYS A 126 -0.58 14.42 -4.85
N LYS A 127 -0.72 13.16 -4.42
CA LYS A 127 -1.55 12.81 -3.26
C LYS A 127 -0.88 13.14 -1.93
N MET A 128 0.43 12.91 -1.82
CA MET A 128 1.19 13.08 -0.57
C MET A 128 1.89 14.44 -0.45
N GLY A 129 2.20 15.10 -1.57
CA GLY A 129 3.06 16.29 -1.62
C GLY A 129 4.55 15.95 -1.48
N ASP A 130 4.89 15.02 -0.59
CA ASP A 130 6.24 14.53 -0.31
C ASP A 130 6.24 12.99 -0.18
N LEU A 131 7.29 12.33 -0.69
CA LEU A 131 7.45 10.87 -0.66
C LEU A 131 8.48 10.37 0.38
N SER A 132 9.01 11.25 1.25
CA SER A 132 10.01 10.90 2.29
C SER A 132 9.57 9.81 3.28
N LYS A 133 8.27 9.53 3.38
CA LYS A 133 7.68 8.43 4.18
C LYS A 133 7.00 7.35 3.34
N VAL A 134 7.37 7.26 2.06
CA VAL A 134 6.81 6.30 1.11
C VAL A 134 7.93 5.47 0.53
N ASN A 135 7.84 4.14 0.66
CA ASN A 135 8.61 3.22 -0.14
C ASN A 135 7.82 2.91 -1.43
N ILE A 136 8.52 2.69 -2.53
CA ILE A 136 7.90 2.26 -3.80
C ILE A 136 8.39 0.86 -4.12
N ALA A 137 7.46 -0.08 -4.28
CA ALA A 137 7.75 -1.47 -4.63
C ALA A 137 7.60 -1.71 -6.15
N VAL A 138 8.68 -2.15 -6.80
CA VAL A 138 8.72 -2.57 -8.21
C VAL A 138 8.47 -4.08 -8.30
N GLY A 139 7.59 -4.51 -9.21
CA GLY A 139 7.17 -5.90 -9.34
C GLY A 139 8.10 -6.74 -10.21
N ALA A 140 9.29 -7.13 -9.72
CA ALA A 140 10.19 -8.09 -10.40
C ALA A 140 9.46 -9.36 -10.92
N TYR A 141 8.46 -9.86 -10.18
CA TYR A 141 7.67 -11.03 -10.59
C TYR A 141 6.87 -10.82 -11.88
N ARG A 142 6.59 -9.56 -12.26
CA ARG A 142 5.91 -9.22 -13.51
C ARG A 142 6.86 -9.02 -14.68
N LEU A 143 8.14 -8.77 -14.41
CA LEU A 143 9.10 -8.25 -15.37
C LEU A 143 10.27 -9.22 -15.63
N LEU A 144 10.09 -10.51 -15.30
CA LEU A 144 11.11 -11.54 -15.57
C LEU A 144 11.52 -11.62 -17.05
N ALA A 145 10.53 -11.45 -17.94
CA ALA A 145 10.73 -11.50 -19.38
C ALA A 145 11.18 -10.15 -19.99
N THR A 146 11.13 -9.07 -19.22
CA THR A 146 11.42 -7.70 -19.65
C THR A 146 12.29 -6.96 -18.63
N PRO A 147 13.50 -7.46 -18.33
CA PRO A 147 14.38 -6.88 -17.31
C PRO A 147 14.79 -5.42 -17.57
N GLU A 148 14.76 -4.99 -18.83
CA GLU A 148 14.98 -3.60 -19.22
C GLU A 148 13.84 -2.67 -18.77
N ILE A 149 12.61 -3.16 -18.69
CA ILE A 149 11.49 -2.40 -18.09
C ILE A 149 11.69 -2.31 -16.58
N PHE A 150 12.11 -3.41 -15.94
CA PHE A 150 12.40 -3.41 -14.50
C PHE A 150 13.49 -2.39 -14.15
N GLU A 151 14.60 -2.36 -14.91
CA GLU A 151 15.66 -1.39 -14.71
C GLU A 151 15.15 0.05 -14.82
N LYS A 152 14.37 0.38 -15.86
CA LYS A 152 13.80 1.72 -16.00
C LYS A 152 12.84 2.09 -14.87
N GLN A 153 12.00 1.16 -14.41
CA GLN A 153 11.11 1.40 -13.26
C GLN A 153 11.91 1.57 -11.96
N TRP A 154 12.98 0.80 -11.76
CA TRP A 154 13.87 0.95 -10.62
C TRP A 154 14.54 2.33 -10.61
N ASP A 155 14.98 2.80 -11.77
CA ASP A 155 15.65 4.10 -11.91
C ASP A 155 14.72 5.26 -11.58
N LEU A 156 13.50 5.21 -12.11
CA LEU A 156 12.44 6.16 -11.79
C LEU A 156 12.07 6.15 -10.30
N CYS A 157 12.09 4.97 -9.68
CA CYS A 157 11.87 4.85 -8.25
C CYS A 157 12.97 5.58 -7.45
N GLU A 158 14.23 5.33 -7.77
CA GLU A 158 15.37 5.94 -7.09
C GLU A 158 15.38 7.47 -7.29
N ASP A 159 14.96 7.97 -8.46
CA ASP A 159 14.88 9.40 -8.76
C ASP A 159 13.57 10.05 -8.24
N SER A 160 12.69 9.28 -7.62
CA SER A 160 11.36 9.77 -7.21
C SER A 160 11.38 10.66 -5.96
N GLY A 161 12.43 10.60 -5.14
CA GLY A 161 12.44 11.19 -3.80
C GLY A 161 11.66 10.35 -2.77
N ALA A 162 11.31 9.11 -3.11
CA ALA A 162 10.78 8.14 -2.16
C ALA A 162 11.81 7.80 -1.07
N ARG A 163 11.30 7.35 0.08
CA ARG A 163 12.11 6.87 1.21
C ARG A 163 13.06 5.74 0.80
N ALA A 164 12.56 4.80 -0.01
CA ALA A 164 13.32 3.66 -0.50
C ALA A 164 12.63 3.01 -1.70
N CYS A 165 13.42 2.35 -2.53
CA CYS A 165 12.94 1.40 -3.52
C CYS A 165 12.95 -0.02 -2.95
N VAL A 166 11.86 -0.73 -3.21
CA VAL A 166 11.63 -2.12 -2.76
C VAL A 166 11.31 -2.95 -3.99
N THR A 167 11.56 -4.26 -3.95
CA THR A 167 11.21 -5.16 -5.04
C THR A 167 10.39 -6.34 -4.53
N LEU A 168 9.41 -6.77 -5.34
CA LEU A 168 8.66 -8.00 -5.12
C LEU A 168 8.69 -8.85 -6.40
N HIS A 169 8.99 -10.15 -6.39
CA HIS A 169 9.43 -10.99 -5.28
C HIS A 169 10.93 -11.32 -5.42
N TYR A 170 11.66 -11.36 -4.31
CA TYR A 170 13.11 -11.60 -4.27
C TYR A 170 13.56 -12.82 -5.10
N GLY A 171 12.78 -13.91 -5.08
CA GLY A 171 13.11 -15.12 -5.85
C GLY A 171 13.25 -14.88 -7.36
N ASN A 172 12.61 -13.86 -7.92
CA ASN A 172 12.74 -13.54 -9.34
C ASN A 172 14.10 -12.91 -9.69
N LEU A 173 14.74 -12.24 -8.72
CA LEU A 173 16.12 -11.77 -8.88
C LEU A 173 17.11 -12.95 -8.99
N LEU A 174 16.82 -14.06 -8.30
CA LEU A 174 17.63 -15.27 -8.38
C LEU A 174 17.42 -16.01 -9.71
N GLN A 175 16.17 -16.04 -10.20
CA GLN A 175 15.82 -16.67 -11.47
C GLN A 175 16.40 -15.91 -12.67
N ASN A 176 16.37 -14.58 -12.63
CA ASN A 176 16.98 -13.73 -13.64
C ASN A 176 17.90 -12.69 -12.96
N PRO A 177 19.20 -13.00 -12.80
CA PRO A 177 20.18 -12.12 -12.16
C PRO A 177 20.35 -10.75 -12.84
N VAL A 178 19.89 -10.58 -14.08
CA VAL A 178 19.88 -9.26 -14.74
C VAL A 178 19.00 -8.28 -13.96
N LEU A 179 17.91 -8.74 -13.35
CA LEU A 179 17.03 -7.91 -12.50
C LEU A 179 17.75 -7.40 -11.24
N ALA A 180 18.83 -8.04 -10.80
CA ALA A 180 19.58 -7.58 -9.62
C ALA A 180 20.58 -6.46 -9.95
N LYS A 181 20.98 -6.30 -11.23
CA LYS A 181 21.99 -5.30 -11.63
C LYS A 181 21.62 -3.86 -11.22
N PRO A 182 20.37 -3.39 -11.39
CA PRO A 182 19.99 -2.04 -10.98
C PRO A 182 20.05 -1.80 -9.47
N LEU A 183 19.96 -2.86 -8.65
CA LEU A 183 19.92 -2.77 -7.18
C LEU A 183 21.31 -2.63 -6.56
N ILE A 184 22.35 -3.09 -7.26
CA ILE A 184 23.73 -3.13 -6.76
C ILE A 184 24.64 -2.09 -7.43
N ARG A 185 24.13 -1.37 -8.43
CA ARG A 185 24.92 -0.31 -9.08
C ARG A 185 25.00 0.88 -8.13
N ASN A 186 26.23 1.32 -7.82
CA ASN A 186 26.42 2.59 -7.14
C ASN A 186 25.97 3.72 -8.08
N LYS A 187 24.83 4.36 -7.80
CA LYS A 187 24.57 5.69 -8.36
C LYS A 187 25.66 6.60 -7.80
N LYS A 188 26.62 6.99 -8.63
CA LYS A 188 27.54 8.08 -8.28
C LYS A 188 26.66 9.30 -8.01
N SER A 189 26.67 9.74 -6.76
CA SER A 189 26.10 11.02 -6.31
C SER A 189 26.67 12.18 -7.10
#